data_AF-A0A381XSG1-F1
#
_entry.id   AF-A0A381XSG1-F1
#
_cell.length_a   1.000
_cell.length_b   1.000
_cell.length_c   1.000
_cell.angle_alpha   90.00
_cell.angle_beta   90.00
_cell.angle_gamma   90.00
#
_symmetry.space_group_name_H-M   'P 1'
#
loop_
_entity.id
_entity.type
_entity.pdbx_description
1 polymer ?
#
loop_
_entity_poly.entity_id
_entity_poly.type
_entity_poly.pdbx_seq_one_letter_code
_entity_poly.pdbx_strand_id
1 'polypeptide(L)'
;MTTTRQSLSDLEMHGDFIRRHIGPSRSDIEAMLEIVGYKTLDALITDAVPEAIVSERPLDLPEPRSERATSTYLRHMRHRNNVFISMIGCGYHGTVMPPVIKRNAMENPDWYTAYTPYQPEVSQGRLEVLLGFQQMIMDLTGMEIANASLLDEATAAAEAMAMSRRIAKNKSNVFFMDHECHPQTLAVVRTRAAFLGYEVAVGDPYKDLDRQEF
;
A
#
# COMPACT_ATOMS: atom_id res chain seq x y z
N MET A 1 52.46 -12.24 -6.48
CA MET A 1 51.03 -12.39 -6.15
C MET A 1 50.83 -11.92 -4.72
N THR A 2 50.60 -10.63 -4.53
CA THR A 2 50.26 -10.05 -3.22
C THR A 2 48.78 -10.31 -2.98
N THR A 3 48.48 -11.28 -2.14
CA THR A 3 47.17 -11.48 -1.54
C THR A 3 46.86 -10.24 -0.69
N THR A 4 46.05 -9.33 -1.22
CA THR A 4 45.49 -8.21 -0.48
C THR A 4 44.69 -8.80 0.69
N ARG A 5 45.17 -8.58 1.93
CA ARG A 5 44.43 -8.99 3.13
C ARG A 5 43.15 -8.16 3.19
N GLN A 6 42.01 -8.84 3.20
CA GLN A 6 40.71 -8.21 3.40
C GLN A 6 40.66 -7.59 4.81
N SER A 7 40.08 -6.40 4.93
CA SER A 7 39.86 -5.77 6.24
C SER A 7 38.76 -6.50 7.00
N LEU A 8 38.70 -6.31 8.33
CA LEU A 8 37.62 -6.86 9.14
C LEU A 8 36.24 -6.36 8.65
N SER A 9 36.16 -5.09 8.27
CA SER A 9 34.94 -4.48 7.71
C SER A 9 34.48 -5.19 6.43
N ASP A 10 35.41 -5.55 5.54
CA ASP A 10 35.10 -6.28 4.30
C ASP A 10 34.54 -7.68 4.60
N LEU A 11 35.00 -8.31 5.68
CA LEU A 11 34.56 -9.65 6.10
C LEU A 11 33.20 -9.63 6.83
N GLU A 12 32.77 -8.49 7.36
CA GLU A 12 31.47 -8.33 8.03
C GLU A 12 30.30 -8.20 7.04
N MET A 13 30.60 -7.81 5.79
CA MET A 13 29.66 -7.83 4.66
C MET A 13 28.34 -7.07 4.95
N HIS A 14 28.44 -5.91 5.60
CA HIS A 14 27.30 -5.08 6.00
C HIS A 14 26.35 -4.70 4.84
N GLY A 15 26.85 -4.61 3.60
CA GLY A 15 26.09 -4.30 2.40
C GLY A 15 25.68 -5.51 1.56
N ASP A 16 25.60 -6.72 2.12
CA ASP A 16 25.34 -7.96 1.36
C ASP A 16 24.03 -7.95 0.55
N PHE A 17 23.01 -7.23 1.00
CA PHE A 17 21.73 -7.06 0.32
C PHE A 17 21.83 -6.25 -0.97
N ILE A 18 22.73 -5.26 -1.05
CA ILE A 18 22.83 -4.33 -2.19
C ILE A 18 23.01 -5.11 -3.51
N ARG A 19 23.92 -6.09 -3.49
CA ARG A 19 24.21 -6.98 -4.62
C ARG A 19 23.16 -8.08 -4.86
N ARG A 20 22.20 -8.28 -3.95
CA ARG A 20 21.03 -9.16 -4.17
C ARG A 20 19.89 -8.37 -4.81
N HIS A 21 19.79 -7.09 -4.46
CA HIS A 21 18.76 -6.19 -4.97
C HIS A 21 19.09 -5.65 -6.36
N ILE A 22 20.34 -5.21 -6.57
CA ILE A 22 20.81 -4.73 -7.87
C ILE A 22 21.09 -5.93 -8.78
N GLY A 23 20.32 -6.04 -9.86
CA GLY A 23 20.45 -7.12 -10.84
C GLY A 23 21.74 -7.06 -11.66
N PRO A 24 22.05 -5.93 -12.33
CA PRO A 24 23.26 -5.81 -13.14
C PRO A 24 24.54 -5.97 -12.31
N SER A 25 25.42 -6.86 -12.76
CA SER A 25 26.78 -6.97 -12.24
C SER A 25 27.64 -5.79 -12.73
N ARG A 26 28.85 -5.67 -12.19
CA ARG A 26 29.80 -4.64 -12.65
C ARG A 26 30.09 -4.73 -14.15
N SER A 27 30.28 -5.94 -14.68
CA SER A 27 30.52 -6.14 -16.12
C SER A 27 29.29 -5.80 -16.96
N ASP A 28 28.08 -6.06 -16.44
CA ASP A 28 26.84 -5.67 -17.13
C ASP A 28 26.72 -4.15 -17.19
N ILE A 29 27.03 -3.45 -16.08
CA ILE A 29 27.04 -1.99 -16.02
C ILE A 29 28.07 -1.41 -17.01
N GLU A 30 29.27 -1.96 -17.07
CA GLU A 30 30.32 -1.53 -18.01
C GLU A 30 29.86 -1.70 -19.47
N ALA A 31 29.25 -2.84 -19.81
CA ALA A 31 28.70 -3.09 -21.15
C ALA A 31 27.53 -2.16 -21.49
N MET A 32 26.64 -1.89 -20.53
CA MET A 32 25.52 -0.96 -20.71
C MET A 32 26.03 0.48 -20.93
N LEU A 33 27.03 0.91 -20.16
CA LEU A 33 27.63 2.23 -20.28
C LEU A 33 28.29 2.44 -21.65
N GLU A 34 28.96 1.42 -22.19
CA GLU A 34 29.52 1.46 -23.54
C GLU A 34 28.44 1.71 -24.60
N ILE A 35 27.30 1.02 -24.49
CA ILE A 35 26.17 1.18 -25.43
C ILE A 35 25.60 2.60 -25.38
N VAL A 36 25.47 3.19 -24.17
CA VAL A 36 24.93 4.55 -24.01
C VAL A 36 25.99 5.65 -24.17
N GLY A 37 27.26 5.29 -24.42
CA GLY A 37 28.34 6.23 -24.71
C GLY A 37 28.99 6.90 -23.50
N TYR A 38 28.85 6.32 -22.30
CA TYR A 38 29.42 6.86 -21.06
C TYR A 38 30.57 5.99 -20.54
N LYS A 39 31.53 6.62 -19.84
CA LYS A 39 32.68 5.90 -19.22
C LYS A 39 32.41 5.44 -17.80
N THR A 40 31.54 6.14 -17.07
CA THR A 40 31.22 5.86 -15.67
C THR A 40 29.74 6.14 -15.41
N LEU A 41 29.19 5.50 -14.38
CA LEU A 41 27.85 5.78 -13.91
C LEU A 41 27.71 7.23 -13.44
N ASP A 42 28.73 7.77 -12.76
CA ASP A 42 28.72 9.16 -12.29
C ASP A 42 28.54 10.16 -13.45
N ALA A 43 29.26 9.96 -14.57
CA ALA A 43 29.13 10.82 -15.75
C ALA A 43 27.71 10.77 -16.34
N LEU A 44 27.10 9.57 -16.40
CA LEU A 44 25.72 9.41 -16.84
C LEU A 44 24.74 10.15 -15.92
N ILE A 45 24.94 10.04 -14.60
CA ILE A 45 24.06 10.70 -13.62
C ILE A 45 24.19 12.22 -13.67
N THR A 46 25.42 12.76 -13.80
CA THR A 46 25.67 14.20 -13.92
C THR A 46 24.96 14.80 -15.14
N ASP A 47 24.95 14.09 -16.28
CA ASP A 47 24.26 14.57 -17.48
C ASP A 47 22.73 14.37 -17.40
N ALA A 48 22.26 13.33 -16.69
CA ALA A 48 20.83 13.02 -16.59
C ALA A 48 20.07 13.88 -15.56
N VAL A 49 20.72 14.27 -14.46
CA VAL A 49 20.09 15.00 -13.36
C VAL A 49 20.60 16.46 -13.34
N PRO A 50 19.73 17.47 -13.47
CA PRO A 50 20.15 18.87 -13.42
C PRO A 50 20.89 19.20 -12.12
N GLU A 51 22.09 19.76 -12.24
CA GLU A 51 22.97 20.09 -11.10
C GLU A 51 22.27 20.93 -10.02
N ALA A 52 21.40 21.86 -10.44
CA ALA A 52 20.67 22.76 -9.54
C ALA A 52 19.75 22.07 -8.53
N ILE A 53 19.42 20.78 -8.72
CA ILE A 53 18.59 19.99 -7.79
C ILE A 53 19.34 18.83 -7.13
N VAL A 54 20.63 18.65 -7.42
CA VAL A 54 21.44 17.59 -6.82
C VAL A 54 21.84 17.99 -5.41
N SER A 55 21.66 17.07 -4.45
CA SER A 55 22.16 17.25 -3.09
C SER A 55 23.68 17.09 -3.07
N GLU A 56 24.40 18.11 -2.61
CA GLU A 56 25.87 18.05 -2.41
C GLU A 56 26.29 17.14 -1.25
N ARG A 57 25.35 16.83 -0.35
CA ARG A 57 25.60 15.95 0.79
C ARG A 57 25.01 14.55 0.55
N PRO A 58 25.70 13.48 1.00
CA PRO A 58 25.12 12.16 1.04
C PRO A 58 23.91 12.14 1.99
N LEU A 59 23.06 11.12 1.83
CA LEU A 59 21.96 10.89 2.76
C LEU A 59 22.52 10.60 4.15
N ASP A 60 22.01 11.30 5.16
CA ASP A 60 22.34 11.08 6.57
C ASP A 60 21.56 9.86 7.09
N LEU A 61 22.05 8.67 6.72
CA LEU A 61 21.47 7.38 7.08
C LEU A 61 22.51 6.55 7.85
N PRO A 62 22.07 5.65 8.75
CA PRO A 62 22.97 4.68 9.36
C PRO A 62 23.64 3.81 8.31
N GLU A 63 24.84 3.34 8.63
CA GLU A 63 25.54 2.35 7.81
C GLU A 63 24.65 1.14 7.49
N PRO A 64 24.82 0.55 6.29
CA PRO A 64 24.01 -0.59 5.87
C PRO A 64 24.16 -1.74 6.87
N ARG A 65 23.12 -2.57 6.95
CA ARG A 65 23.11 -3.78 7.77
C ARG A 65 22.87 -4.96 6.88
N SER A 66 23.55 -6.07 7.17
CA SER A 66 23.31 -7.30 6.44
C SER A 66 21.86 -7.77 6.59
N GLU A 67 21.37 -8.58 5.66
CA GLU A 67 19.99 -9.10 5.71
C GLU A 67 19.68 -9.78 7.06
N ARG A 68 20.64 -10.58 7.57
CA ARG A 68 20.52 -11.27 8.85
C ARG A 68 20.49 -10.30 10.03
N ALA A 69 21.33 -9.27 10.02
CA ALA A 69 21.36 -8.26 11.07
C ALA A 69 20.05 -7.46 11.08
N THR A 70 19.54 -7.08 9.92
CA THR A 70 18.26 -6.39 9.74
C THR A 70 17.09 -7.23 10.27
N SER A 71 17.01 -8.50 9.89
CA SER A 71 15.98 -9.43 10.39
C SER A 71 16.04 -9.58 11.92
N THR A 72 17.24 -9.72 12.48
CA THR A 72 17.43 -9.79 13.94
C THR A 72 16.97 -8.51 14.63
N TYR A 73 17.35 -7.36 14.09
CA TYR A 73 16.96 -6.06 14.63
C TYR A 73 15.44 -5.86 14.64
N LEU A 74 14.77 -6.16 13.52
CA LEU A 74 13.31 -6.04 13.42
C LEU A 74 12.57 -7.00 14.36
N ARG A 75 13.12 -8.20 14.62
CA ARG A 75 12.59 -9.12 15.63
C ARG A 75 12.67 -8.53 17.04
N HIS A 76 13.80 -7.93 17.41
CA HIS A 76 13.93 -7.22 18.69
C HIS A 76 12.92 -6.06 18.80
N MET A 77 12.73 -5.30 17.72
CA MET A 77 11.75 -4.23 17.67
C MET A 77 10.33 -4.75 17.91
N ARG A 78 9.96 -5.87 17.26
CA ARG A 78 8.66 -6.53 17.41
C ARG A 78 8.37 -6.92 18.87
N HIS A 79 9.38 -7.32 19.65
CA HIS A 79 9.21 -7.72 21.06
C HIS A 79 8.76 -6.58 21.97
N ARG A 80 8.76 -5.32 21.50
CA ARG A 80 8.20 -4.18 22.23
C ARG A 80 6.67 -4.10 22.14
N ASN A 81 6.06 -4.81 21.18
CA ASN A 81 4.61 -4.83 21.01
C ASN A 81 3.98 -5.88 21.92
N ASN A 82 2.84 -5.53 22.53
CA ASN A 82 2.02 -6.45 23.31
C ASN A 82 0.82 -6.90 22.47
N VAL A 83 0.66 -8.21 22.26
CA VAL A 83 -0.46 -8.78 21.52
C VAL A 83 -1.56 -9.16 22.52
N PHE A 84 -2.69 -8.44 22.47
CA PHE A 84 -3.84 -8.67 23.34
C PHE A 84 -4.98 -9.36 22.58
N ILE A 85 -5.92 -9.93 23.33
CA ILE A 85 -7.26 -10.22 22.82
C ILE A 85 -8.02 -8.90 22.85
N SER A 86 -8.04 -8.20 21.72
CA SER A 86 -8.68 -6.89 21.58
C SER A 86 -10.15 -7.03 21.20
N MET A 87 -11.04 -6.76 22.16
CA MET A 87 -12.49 -6.69 21.94
C MET A 87 -12.97 -5.23 21.76
N ILE A 88 -12.13 -4.39 21.13
CA ILE A 88 -12.43 -2.96 20.90
C ILE A 88 -13.51 -2.81 19.80
N GLY A 89 -13.48 -3.68 18.79
CA GLY A 89 -14.38 -3.59 17.63
C GLY A 89 -13.99 -2.43 16.72
N CYS A 90 -14.93 -1.51 16.47
CA CYS A 90 -14.74 -0.34 15.61
C CYS A 90 -14.22 -0.69 14.20
N GLY A 91 -14.76 -1.74 13.58
CA GLY A 91 -14.42 -2.15 12.21
C GLY A 91 -13.21 -3.10 12.11
N TYR A 92 -12.50 -3.37 13.21
CA TYR A 92 -11.38 -4.31 13.24
C TYR A 92 -11.66 -5.43 14.23
N HIS A 93 -11.76 -6.66 13.70
CA HIS A 93 -12.11 -7.85 14.46
C HIS A 93 -11.04 -8.92 14.27
N GLY A 94 -10.64 -9.56 15.37
CA GLY A 94 -9.70 -10.69 15.31
C GLY A 94 -10.28 -11.83 14.46
N THR A 95 -9.46 -12.42 13.60
CA THR A 95 -9.85 -13.53 12.72
C THR A 95 -8.77 -14.60 12.66
N VAL A 96 -9.15 -15.82 12.31
CA VAL A 96 -8.21 -16.93 12.09
C VAL A 96 -7.89 -17.00 10.61
N MET A 97 -6.69 -16.56 10.23
CA MET A 97 -6.19 -16.72 8.86
C MET A 97 -5.90 -18.20 8.58
N PRO A 98 -6.58 -18.85 7.62
CA PRO A 98 -6.33 -20.25 7.30
C PRO A 98 -4.85 -20.46 6.92
N PRO A 99 -4.13 -21.40 7.56
CA PRO A 99 -2.70 -21.59 7.31
C PRO A 99 -2.36 -21.86 5.85
N VAL A 100 -3.25 -22.53 5.12
CA VAL A 100 -3.09 -22.80 3.68
C VAL A 100 -3.08 -21.52 2.84
N ILE A 101 -3.92 -20.52 3.16
CA ILE A 101 -3.95 -19.24 2.46
C ILE A 101 -2.74 -18.40 2.84
N LYS A 102 -2.40 -18.38 4.14
CA LYS A 102 -1.20 -17.68 4.62
C LYS A 102 0.05 -18.17 3.89
N ARG A 103 0.25 -19.48 3.83
CA ARG A 103 1.46 -20.08 3.25
C ARG A 103 1.52 -19.96 1.73
N ASN A 104 0.41 -20.22 1.04
CA ASN A 104 0.43 -20.40 -0.42
C ASN A 104 0.02 -19.16 -1.21
N ALA A 105 -0.53 -18.12 -0.55
CA ALA A 105 -0.85 -16.84 -1.17
C ALA A 105 -0.07 -15.68 -0.50
N MET A 106 -0.28 -15.43 0.80
CA MET A 106 0.31 -14.26 1.49
C MET A 106 1.85 -14.31 1.55
N GLU A 107 2.42 -15.49 1.79
CA GLU A 107 3.87 -15.74 1.87
C GLU A 107 4.47 -16.25 0.54
N ASN A 108 3.71 -16.20 -0.56
CA ASN A 108 4.14 -16.69 -1.86
C ASN A 108 4.36 -15.55 -2.88
N PRO A 109 5.59 -15.31 -3.36
CA PRO A 109 5.88 -14.22 -4.31
C PRO A 109 5.11 -14.33 -5.62
N ASP A 110 4.70 -15.52 -6.05
CA ASP A 110 3.92 -15.69 -7.28
C ASP A 110 2.57 -14.95 -7.23
N TRP A 111 2.06 -14.69 -6.01
CA TRP A 111 0.80 -13.97 -5.80
C TRP A 111 0.98 -12.47 -5.57
N TYR A 112 2.09 -12.01 -4.98
CA TYR A 112 2.26 -10.61 -4.56
C TYR A 112 3.27 -9.79 -5.39
N THR A 113 4.02 -10.41 -6.30
CA THR A 113 5.03 -9.69 -7.11
C THR A 113 4.47 -9.12 -8.42
N ALA A 114 3.44 -9.76 -8.99
CA ALA A 114 2.75 -9.23 -10.15
C ALA A 114 1.95 -7.97 -9.78
N TYR A 115 1.79 -7.05 -10.75
CA TYR A 115 1.02 -5.83 -10.58
C TYR A 115 -0.40 -5.94 -11.17
N THR A 116 -1.07 -4.80 -11.34
CA THR A 116 -2.40 -4.69 -11.95
C THR A 116 -2.51 -5.53 -13.23
N PRO A 117 -3.60 -6.30 -13.41
CA PRO A 117 -3.78 -7.21 -14.54
C PRO A 117 -4.11 -6.49 -15.86
N TYR A 118 -3.20 -5.61 -16.33
CA TYR A 118 -3.32 -4.94 -17.63
C TYR A 118 -3.20 -5.90 -18.82
N GLN A 119 -2.56 -7.05 -18.62
CA GLN A 119 -2.43 -8.12 -19.62
C GLN A 119 -3.26 -9.33 -19.17
N PRO A 120 -4.56 -9.38 -19.51
CA PRO A 120 -5.49 -10.35 -18.94
C PRO A 120 -5.12 -11.81 -19.27
N GLU A 121 -4.55 -12.09 -20.44
CA GLU A 121 -4.20 -13.43 -20.93
C GLU A 121 -3.18 -14.13 -20.02
N VAL A 122 -2.27 -13.35 -19.42
CA VAL A 122 -1.25 -13.82 -18.47
C VAL A 122 -1.63 -13.52 -17.01
N SER A 123 -2.90 -13.21 -16.76
CA SER A 123 -3.40 -12.76 -15.45
C SER A 123 -4.68 -13.44 -14.99
N GLN A 124 -5.14 -14.46 -15.73
CA GLN A 124 -6.44 -15.13 -15.46
C GLN A 124 -6.57 -15.63 -14.03
N GLY A 125 -5.51 -16.20 -13.43
CA GLY A 125 -5.58 -16.75 -12.07
C GLY A 125 -6.02 -15.71 -11.01
N ARG A 126 -5.45 -14.50 -11.02
CA ARG A 126 -5.86 -13.45 -10.06
C ARG A 126 -7.17 -12.77 -10.45
N LEU A 127 -7.46 -12.66 -11.75
CA LEU A 127 -8.75 -12.14 -12.23
C LEU A 127 -9.91 -13.02 -11.79
N GLU A 128 -9.74 -14.34 -11.81
CA GLU A 128 -10.75 -15.29 -11.33
C GLU A 128 -10.99 -15.15 -9.82
N VAL A 129 -9.93 -15.00 -9.02
CA VAL A 129 -10.05 -14.75 -7.57
C VAL A 129 -10.78 -13.42 -7.30
N LEU A 130 -10.48 -12.37 -8.07
CA LEU A 130 -11.18 -11.08 -7.93
C LEU A 130 -12.66 -11.18 -8.34
N LEU A 131 -12.99 -11.98 -9.35
CA LEU A 131 -14.38 -12.26 -9.72
C LEU A 131 -15.09 -13.04 -8.60
N GLY A 132 -14.41 -14.00 -7.96
CA GLY A 132 -14.91 -14.68 -6.76
C GLY A 132 -15.15 -13.73 -5.59
N PHE A 133 -14.25 -12.75 -5.38
CA PHE A 133 -14.47 -11.68 -4.39
C PHE A 133 -15.72 -10.85 -4.72
N GLN A 134 -15.89 -10.44 -5.98
CA GLN A 134 -17.07 -9.70 -6.41
C GLN A 134 -18.35 -10.50 -6.17
N GLN A 135 -18.37 -11.78 -6.56
CA GLN A 135 -19.53 -12.65 -6.34
C GLN A 135 -19.86 -12.80 -4.86
N MET A 136 -18.85 -13.04 -4.01
CA MET A 136 -19.03 -13.12 -2.56
C MET A 136 -19.67 -11.85 -1.99
N ILE A 137 -19.24 -10.67 -2.43
CA ILE A 137 -19.83 -9.40 -1.98
C ILE A 137 -21.26 -9.25 -2.49
N MET A 138 -21.54 -9.57 -3.76
CA MET A 138 -22.90 -9.52 -4.32
C MET A 138 -23.85 -10.46 -3.56
N ASP A 139 -23.45 -11.70 -3.30
CA ASP A 139 -24.26 -12.68 -2.56
C ASP A 139 -24.54 -12.25 -1.12
N LEU A 140 -23.55 -11.70 -0.42
CA LEU A 140 -23.69 -11.26 0.97
C LEU A 140 -24.51 -9.98 1.12
N THR A 141 -24.41 -9.05 0.16
CA THR A 141 -25.08 -7.74 0.22
C THR A 141 -26.43 -7.72 -0.50
N GLY A 142 -26.69 -8.70 -1.37
CA GLY A 142 -27.85 -8.71 -2.26
C GLY A 142 -27.81 -7.65 -3.36
N MET A 143 -26.67 -6.98 -3.57
CA MET A 143 -26.48 -5.94 -4.58
C MET A 143 -26.17 -6.56 -5.95
N GLU A 144 -26.56 -5.86 -7.02
CA GLU A 144 -26.44 -6.36 -8.40
C GLU A 144 -24.98 -6.36 -8.92
N ILE A 145 -24.13 -5.48 -8.38
CA ILE A 145 -22.73 -5.33 -8.81
C ILE A 145 -21.81 -5.02 -7.63
N ALA A 146 -20.58 -5.51 -7.72
CA ALA A 146 -19.48 -5.18 -6.81
C ALA A 146 -18.20 -4.90 -7.58
N ASN A 147 -17.33 -4.04 -7.06
CA ASN A 147 -16.00 -3.80 -7.63
C ASN A 147 -14.96 -4.78 -7.06
N ALA A 148 -13.72 -4.69 -7.54
CA ALA A 148 -12.61 -5.53 -7.11
C ALA A 148 -11.84 -4.97 -5.89
N SER A 149 -12.55 -4.41 -4.90
CA SER A 149 -12.07 -3.75 -3.66
C SER A 149 -11.87 -2.22 -3.72
N LEU A 150 -11.78 -1.62 -2.52
CA LEU A 150 -11.34 -0.25 -2.24
C LEU A 150 -10.30 -0.29 -1.11
N LEU A 151 -9.80 0.87 -0.68
CA LEU A 151 -8.70 0.95 0.29
C LEU A 151 -9.10 0.50 1.70
N ASP A 152 -10.21 1.03 2.23
CA ASP A 152 -10.77 0.69 3.54
C ASP A 152 -12.27 1.07 3.62
N GLU A 153 -12.94 0.72 4.72
CA GLU A 153 -14.36 1.03 4.96
C GLU A 153 -14.66 2.54 4.88
N ALA A 154 -13.83 3.35 5.54
CA ALA A 154 -14.07 4.77 5.70
C ALA A 154 -13.98 5.54 4.36
N THR A 155 -13.01 5.17 3.53
CA THR A 155 -12.86 5.68 2.17
C THR A 155 -13.94 5.12 1.23
N ALA A 156 -14.35 3.86 1.39
CA ALA A 156 -15.48 3.31 0.65
C ALA A 156 -16.79 4.06 0.93
N ALA A 157 -17.05 4.41 2.20
CA ALA A 157 -18.20 5.25 2.56
C ALA A 157 -18.15 6.65 1.93
N ALA A 158 -16.95 7.24 1.84
CA ALA A 158 -16.77 8.54 1.19
C ALA A 158 -16.97 8.46 -0.34
N GLU A 159 -16.53 7.38 -0.98
CA GLU A 159 -16.83 7.12 -2.40
C GLU A 159 -18.33 6.89 -2.63
N ALA A 160 -19.01 6.20 -1.70
CA ALA A 160 -20.46 6.03 -1.75
C ALA A 160 -21.20 7.38 -1.63
N MET A 161 -20.75 8.28 -0.75
CA MET A 161 -21.26 9.67 -0.69
C MET A 161 -21.07 10.39 -2.03
N ALA A 162 -19.86 10.33 -2.60
CA ALA A 162 -19.56 11.00 -3.86
C ALA A 162 -20.38 10.43 -5.03
N MET A 163 -20.55 9.10 -5.09
CA MET A 163 -21.40 8.41 -6.06
C MET A 163 -22.87 8.83 -5.90
N SER A 164 -23.38 8.82 -4.66
CA SER A 164 -24.76 9.22 -4.34
C SER A 164 -25.05 10.63 -4.81
N ARG A 165 -24.12 11.57 -4.55
CA ARG A 165 -24.26 12.94 -5.02
C ARG A 165 -24.26 13.06 -6.53
N ARG A 166 -23.45 12.26 -7.23
CA ARG A 166 -23.37 12.28 -8.70
C ARG A 166 -24.65 11.78 -9.38
N ILE A 167 -25.34 10.82 -8.77
CA ILE A 167 -26.59 10.26 -9.31
C ILE A 167 -27.85 10.99 -8.84
N ALA A 168 -27.77 11.73 -7.73
CA ALA A 168 -28.88 12.49 -7.18
C ALA A 168 -29.37 13.55 -8.18
N LYS A 169 -30.69 13.64 -8.35
CA LYS A 169 -31.35 14.63 -9.23
C LYS A 169 -31.75 15.91 -8.48
N ASN A 170 -31.73 15.88 -7.15
CA ASN A 170 -32.06 17.02 -6.30
C ASN A 170 -30.89 17.99 -6.20
N LYS A 171 -31.18 19.19 -5.69
CA LYS A 171 -30.17 20.24 -5.49
C LYS A 171 -29.50 20.17 -4.12
N SER A 172 -30.02 19.38 -3.17
CA SER A 172 -29.48 19.35 -1.82
C SER A 172 -28.02 18.97 -1.80
N ASN A 173 -27.32 19.61 -0.89
CA ASN A 173 -25.90 19.45 -0.68
C ASN A 173 -25.59 18.71 0.63
N VAL A 174 -26.65 18.24 1.30
CA VAL A 174 -26.58 17.57 2.60
C VAL A 174 -26.47 16.07 2.38
N PHE A 175 -25.44 15.47 2.97
CA PHE A 175 -25.29 14.03 3.11
C PHE A 175 -25.51 13.66 4.58
N PHE A 176 -26.48 12.79 4.84
CA PHE A 176 -26.79 12.34 6.20
C PHE A 176 -25.98 11.10 6.56
N MET A 177 -25.43 11.07 7.77
CA MET A 177 -24.78 9.89 8.34
C MET A 177 -25.37 9.58 9.71
N ASP A 178 -25.53 8.29 9.99
CA ASP A 178 -25.88 7.84 11.33
C ASP A 178 -24.74 8.15 12.31
N HIS A 179 -25.09 8.73 13.46
CA HIS A 179 -24.17 8.96 14.57
C HIS A 179 -23.55 7.68 15.17
N GLU A 180 -24.17 6.50 14.95
CA GLU A 180 -23.63 5.21 15.40
C GLU A 180 -22.61 4.60 14.43
N CYS A 181 -22.36 5.22 13.27
CA CYS A 181 -21.25 4.82 12.40
C CYS A 181 -19.90 4.91 13.14
N HIS A 182 -18.92 4.13 12.69
CA HIS A 182 -17.60 4.15 13.29
C HIS A 182 -16.97 5.57 13.25
N PRO A 183 -16.32 6.01 14.33
CA PRO A 183 -15.84 7.39 14.45
C PRO A 183 -14.83 7.76 13.36
N GLN A 184 -13.97 6.82 12.95
CA GLN A 184 -13.04 7.03 11.84
C GLN A 184 -13.76 7.16 10.49
N THR A 185 -14.86 6.43 10.28
CA THR A 185 -15.68 6.52 9.06
C THR A 185 -16.32 7.90 8.97
N LEU A 186 -16.94 8.39 10.06
CA LEU A 186 -17.48 9.76 10.13
C LEU A 186 -16.40 10.82 9.85
N ALA A 187 -15.20 10.66 10.42
CA ALA A 187 -14.10 11.61 10.25
C ALA A 187 -13.61 11.70 8.79
N VAL A 188 -13.44 10.54 8.12
CA VAL A 188 -13.00 10.50 6.71
C VAL A 188 -14.07 11.07 5.79
N VAL A 189 -15.34 10.70 5.98
CA VAL A 189 -16.43 11.23 5.15
C VAL A 189 -16.54 12.75 5.31
N ARG A 190 -16.51 13.29 6.53
CA ARG A 190 -16.49 14.75 6.78
C ARG A 190 -15.32 15.44 6.11
N THR A 191 -14.14 14.84 6.18
CA THR A 191 -12.93 15.39 5.53
C THR A 191 -13.12 15.47 4.02
N ARG A 192 -13.60 14.38 3.40
CA ARG A 192 -13.86 14.31 1.96
C ARG A 192 -14.97 15.27 1.53
N ALA A 193 -16.04 15.34 2.29
CA ALA A 193 -17.17 16.24 2.07
C ALA A 193 -16.72 17.70 2.04
N ALA A 194 -15.87 18.12 2.99
CA ALA A 194 -15.37 19.49 3.06
C ALA A 194 -14.64 19.93 1.77
N PHE A 195 -13.83 19.05 1.16
CA PHE A 195 -13.14 19.36 -0.09
C PHE A 195 -14.05 19.36 -1.33
N LEU A 196 -15.16 18.61 -1.27
CA LEU A 196 -16.16 18.57 -2.32
C LEU A 196 -17.27 19.63 -2.13
N GLY A 197 -17.22 20.34 -1.00
CA GLY A 197 -18.19 21.36 -0.63
C GLY A 197 -19.53 20.78 -0.16
N TYR A 198 -19.61 19.53 0.30
CA TYR A 198 -20.83 18.92 0.82
C TYR A 198 -21.00 19.19 2.32
N GLU A 199 -22.25 19.31 2.77
CA GLU A 199 -22.60 19.39 4.18
C GLU A 199 -22.86 17.98 4.72
N VAL A 200 -22.29 17.64 5.89
CA VAL A 200 -22.54 16.34 6.53
C VAL A 200 -23.37 16.53 7.78
N ALA A 201 -24.64 16.15 7.70
CA ALA A 201 -25.53 16.07 8.84
C ALA A 201 -25.32 14.73 9.55
N VAL A 202 -25.15 14.74 10.87
CA VAL A 202 -24.98 13.52 11.68
C VAL A 202 -26.07 13.46 12.73
N GLY A 203 -26.79 12.34 12.82
CA GLY A 203 -27.91 12.19 13.75
C GLY A 203 -28.45 10.77 13.84
N ASP A 204 -29.58 10.61 14.53
CA ASP A 204 -30.32 9.34 14.60
C ASP A 204 -31.21 9.21 13.36
N PRO A 205 -30.98 8.24 12.46
CA PRO A 205 -31.74 8.13 11.21
C PRO A 205 -33.23 7.90 11.44
N TYR A 206 -33.65 7.37 12.58
CA TYR A 206 -35.06 7.11 12.89
C TYR A 206 -35.79 8.33 13.46
N LYS A 207 -35.08 9.43 13.76
CA LYS A 207 -35.67 10.64 14.37
C LYS A 207 -35.35 11.92 13.62
N ASP A 208 -34.16 12.00 13.05
CA ASP A 208 -33.59 13.23 12.51
C ASP A 208 -33.55 13.26 10.99
N LEU A 209 -33.73 12.12 10.31
CA LEU A 209 -33.68 12.06 8.86
C LEU A 209 -34.80 12.89 8.21
N ASP A 210 -36.04 12.77 8.70
CA ASP A 210 -37.19 13.53 8.20
C ASP A 210 -37.12 15.04 8.50
N ARG A 211 -36.17 15.47 9.34
CA ARG A 211 -35.97 16.88 9.71
C ARG A 211 -35.01 17.60 8.78
N GLN A 212 -34.41 16.90 7.82
CA GLN A 212 -33.46 17.44 6.87
C GLN A 212 -34.13 17.65 5.50
N GLU A 213 -33.80 18.75 4.82
CA GLU A 213 -34.23 18.98 3.44
C GLU A 213 -33.20 18.37 2.46
N PHE A 214 -33.60 17.31 1.76
CA PHE A 214 -32.81 16.63 0.71
C PHE A 214 -33.35 16.94 -0.70
#